data_AF-A0A1B1YM35-F1
#
_entry.id   AF-A0A1B1YM35-F1
#
_cell.length_a   1.000
_cell.length_b   1.000
_cell.length_c   1.000
_cell.angle_alpha   90.00
_cell.angle_beta   90.00
_cell.angle_gamma   90.00
#
_symmetry.space_group_name_H-M   'P 1'
#
loop_
_entity.id
_entity.type
_entity.pdbx_description
1 polymer ?
#
loop_
_entity_poly.entity_id
_entity_poly.type
_entity_poly.pdbx_seq_one_letter_code
_entity_poly.pdbx_strand_id
1 'polypeptide(L)'
;MTNEELVKEYQNGNLSMLEVLIKKNENLVKYFANKYSGVAKKASLEFNDLVQEGWIAFLDAVEKYQYNDDEPVLFSTYAGMRIRYRILNTLNSSICRKKKRDVTSEEINICSISEVMHGTDDMTIEETLSDEQSEEVFMMVEDEIDNKILRQDLFHVIETVLGKGVGLVRNVLIMH
;
A
#
# COMPACT_ATOMS: atom_id res chain seq x y z
N MET A 1 -2.10 -18.52 42.25
CA MET A 1 -1.39 -19.06 41.08
C MET A 1 -0.48 -18.01 40.47
N THR A 2 0.75 -18.41 40.14
CA THR A 2 1.72 -17.61 39.38
C THR A 2 1.29 -17.53 37.91
N ASN A 3 1.97 -16.70 37.11
CA ASN A 3 1.64 -16.62 35.67
C ASN A 3 2.06 -17.91 34.96
N GLU A 4 3.18 -18.47 35.36
CA GLU A 4 3.79 -19.68 34.85
C GLU A 4 2.86 -20.89 35.07
N GLU A 5 2.30 -21.02 36.28
CA GLU A 5 1.29 -22.04 36.60
C GLU A 5 0.03 -21.90 35.74
N LEU A 6 -0.47 -20.67 35.58
CA LEU A 6 -1.68 -20.40 34.79
C LEU A 6 -1.47 -20.74 33.31
N VAL A 7 -0.30 -20.41 32.75
CA VAL A 7 0.05 -20.76 31.36
C VAL A 7 0.15 -22.28 31.21
N LYS A 8 0.77 -22.98 32.15
CA LYS A 8 0.88 -24.43 32.12
C LYS A 8 -0.49 -25.11 32.15
N GLU A 9 -1.38 -24.68 33.03
CA GLU A 9 -2.77 -25.19 33.09
C GLU A 9 -3.53 -24.92 31.78
N TYR A 10 -3.37 -23.73 31.21
CA TYR A 10 -3.97 -23.40 29.91
C TYR A 10 -3.46 -24.33 28.80
N GLN A 11 -2.15 -24.52 28.70
CA GLN A 11 -1.51 -25.39 27.70
C GLN A 11 -1.89 -26.87 27.89
N ASN A 12 -2.20 -27.28 29.12
CA ASN A 12 -2.73 -28.62 29.43
C ASN A 12 -4.22 -28.79 29.06
N GLY A 13 -4.86 -27.78 28.49
CA GLY A 13 -6.24 -27.83 27.99
C GLY A 13 -7.27 -27.12 28.85
N ASN A 14 -6.87 -26.47 29.96
CA ASN A 14 -7.79 -25.69 30.79
C ASN A 14 -7.97 -24.27 30.23
N LEU A 15 -8.85 -24.15 29.23
CA LEU A 15 -9.10 -22.90 28.50
C LEU A 15 -9.60 -21.76 29.41
N SER A 16 -10.26 -22.06 30.52
CA SER A 16 -10.76 -21.06 31.48
C SER A 16 -9.64 -20.25 32.13
N MET A 17 -8.40 -20.75 32.14
CA MET A 17 -7.24 -20.02 32.66
C MET A 17 -6.85 -18.83 31.80
N LEU A 18 -7.26 -18.79 30.53
CA LEU A 18 -6.97 -17.67 29.63
C LEU A 18 -7.58 -16.36 30.14
N GLU A 19 -8.82 -16.38 30.59
CA GLU A 19 -9.47 -15.18 31.15
C GLU A 19 -8.74 -14.65 32.39
N VAL A 20 -8.22 -15.55 33.22
CA VAL A 20 -7.45 -15.21 34.42
C VAL A 20 -6.11 -14.58 34.01
N LEU A 21 -5.43 -15.14 33.02
CA LEU A 21 -4.19 -14.60 32.46
C LEU A 21 -4.38 -13.21 31.88
N ILE A 22 -5.44 -12.99 31.10
CA ILE A 22 -5.78 -11.70 30.50
C ILE A 22 -6.00 -10.66 31.60
N LYS A 23 -6.90 -10.92 32.56
CA LYS A 23 -7.20 -9.97 33.65
C LYS A 23 -5.95 -9.63 34.47
N LYS A 24 -5.11 -10.63 34.76
CA LYS A 24 -3.91 -10.44 35.58
C LYS A 24 -2.81 -9.65 34.87
N ASN A 25 -2.73 -9.71 33.54
CA ASN A 25 -1.64 -9.11 32.76
C ASN A 25 -2.10 -7.91 31.91
N GLU A 26 -3.31 -7.40 32.09
CA GLU A 26 -3.83 -6.23 31.38
C GLU A 26 -2.89 -5.02 31.48
N ASN A 27 -2.37 -4.75 32.66
CA ASN A 27 -1.43 -3.63 32.88
C ASN A 27 -0.10 -3.80 32.14
N LEU A 28 0.35 -5.04 31.88
CA LEU A 28 1.56 -5.30 31.11
C LEU A 28 1.37 -4.86 29.66
N VAL A 29 0.24 -5.25 29.05
CA VAL A 29 -0.11 -4.86 27.68
C VAL A 29 -0.26 -3.35 27.57
N LYS A 30 -1.04 -2.74 28.50
CA LYS A 30 -1.24 -1.29 28.54
C LYS A 30 0.06 -0.53 28.78
N TYR A 31 0.98 -1.06 29.58
CA TYR A 31 2.29 -0.45 29.80
C TYR A 31 3.07 -0.31 28.49
N PHE A 32 3.15 -1.38 27.68
CA PHE A 32 3.86 -1.31 26.40
C PHE A 32 3.12 -0.46 25.37
N ALA A 33 1.78 -0.54 25.28
CA ALA A 33 1.00 0.33 24.41
C ALA A 33 1.23 1.81 24.76
N ASN A 34 1.19 2.17 26.06
CA ASN A 34 1.41 3.54 26.50
C ASN A 34 2.84 4.01 26.19
N LYS A 35 3.83 3.14 26.40
CA LYS A 35 5.24 3.42 26.11
C LYS A 35 5.49 3.82 24.65
N TYR A 36 4.73 3.30 23.70
CA TYR A 36 4.90 3.62 22.27
C TYR A 36 3.80 4.53 21.69
N SER A 37 2.83 4.96 22.49
CA SER A 37 1.73 5.84 22.08
C SER A 37 2.20 7.14 21.42
N GLY A 38 3.32 7.71 21.87
CA GLY A 38 3.90 8.92 21.28
C GLY A 38 4.41 8.72 19.84
N VAL A 39 4.81 7.50 19.48
CA VAL A 39 5.29 7.14 18.14
C VAL A 39 4.11 6.78 17.22
N ALA A 40 3.02 6.24 17.78
CA ALA A 40 1.84 5.80 17.03
C ALA A 40 1.18 6.89 16.20
N LYS A 41 1.25 8.15 16.66
CA LYS A 41 0.77 9.31 15.88
C LYS A 41 1.39 9.42 14.49
N LYS A 42 2.67 9.04 14.34
CA LYS A 42 3.36 9.05 13.03
C LYS A 42 2.95 7.90 12.12
N ALA A 43 2.29 6.90 12.68
CA ALA A 43 1.83 5.70 12.00
C ALA A 43 0.31 5.74 11.73
N SER A 44 -0.35 6.87 12.02
CA SER A 44 -1.81 7.00 12.03
C SER A 44 -2.51 5.92 12.89
N LEU A 45 -1.84 5.47 13.96
CA LEU A 45 -2.37 4.49 14.90
C LEU A 45 -2.76 5.14 16.22
N GLU A 46 -3.86 4.67 16.80
CA GLU A 46 -4.34 5.06 18.11
C GLU A 46 -3.81 4.16 19.22
N PHE A 47 -3.98 4.59 20.47
CA PHE A 47 -3.61 3.78 21.63
C PHE A 47 -4.32 2.42 21.64
N ASN A 48 -5.59 2.38 21.23
CA ASN A 48 -6.37 1.14 21.19
C ASN A 48 -5.82 0.16 20.15
N ASP A 49 -5.23 0.63 19.05
CA ASP A 49 -4.59 -0.24 18.05
C ASP A 49 -3.35 -0.92 18.64
N LEU A 50 -2.54 -0.17 19.41
CA LEU A 50 -1.38 -0.74 20.09
C LEU A 50 -1.78 -1.76 21.16
N VAL A 51 -2.88 -1.50 21.88
CA VAL A 51 -3.41 -2.44 22.88
C VAL A 51 -3.86 -3.73 22.19
N GLN A 52 -4.54 -3.63 21.03
CA GLN A 52 -4.96 -4.80 20.25
C GLN A 52 -3.76 -5.63 19.78
N GLU A 53 -2.76 -4.99 19.16
CA GLU A 53 -1.53 -5.68 18.74
C GLU A 53 -0.77 -6.30 19.92
N GLY A 54 -0.77 -5.61 21.07
CA GLY A 54 -0.20 -6.15 22.29
C GLY A 54 -0.93 -7.40 22.79
N TRP A 55 -2.25 -7.44 22.71
CA TRP A 55 -3.03 -8.63 23.06
C TRP A 55 -2.78 -9.80 22.11
N ILE A 56 -2.71 -9.55 20.80
CA ILE A 56 -2.37 -10.60 19.82
C ILE A 56 -1.02 -11.23 20.18
N ALA A 57 -0.01 -10.41 20.45
CA ALA A 57 1.31 -10.89 20.85
C ALA A 57 1.32 -11.61 22.21
N PHE A 58 0.47 -11.17 23.15
CA PHE A 58 0.33 -11.81 24.45
C PHE A 58 -0.28 -13.20 24.33
N LEU A 59 -1.35 -13.36 23.53
CA LEU A 59 -1.97 -14.67 23.27
C LEU A 59 -0.97 -15.63 22.62
N ASP A 60 -0.26 -15.17 21.60
CA ASP A 60 0.86 -15.90 20.99
C ASP A 60 1.92 -16.33 22.02
N ALA A 61 2.19 -15.46 23.01
CA ALA A 61 3.15 -15.75 24.06
C ALA A 61 2.62 -16.81 25.04
N VAL A 62 1.34 -16.77 25.40
CA VAL A 62 0.70 -17.80 26.24
C VAL A 62 0.80 -19.17 25.59
N GLU A 63 0.55 -19.27 24.28
CA GLU A 63 0.64 -20.54 23.55
C GLU A 63 2.07 -21.07 23.43
N LYS A 64 3.05 -20.19 23.22
CA LYS A 64 4.43 -20.59 22.87
C LYS A 64 5.41 -20.61 24.03
N TYR A 65 5.03 -20.08 25.19
CA TYR A 65 5.91 -20.02 26.35
C TYR A 65 6.26 -21.43 26.82
N GLN A 66 7.55 -21.68 27.04
CA GLN A 66 8.07 -22.92 27.58
C GLN A 66 8.86 -22.59 28.84
N TYR A 67 8.42 -23.12 29.98
CA TYR A 67 9.14 -22.99 31.24
C TYR A 67 10.32 -23.96 31.25
N ASN A 68 11.53 -23.46 31.54
CA ASN A 68 12.74 -24.24 31.66
C ASN A 68 13.29 -24.11 33.09
N ASP A 69 13.55 -25.24 33.75
CA ASP A 69 14.11 -25.27 35.11
C ASP A 69 15.60 -24.87 35.14
N ASP A 70 16.36 -25.16 34.09
CA ASP A 70 17.80 -24.85 34.02
C ASP A 70 18.04 -23.34 33.78
N GLU A 71 17.15 -22.70 33.02
CA GLU A 71 17.17 -21.27 32.72
C GLU A 71 15.77 -20.66 32.89
N PRO A 72 15.35 -20.39 34.14
CA PRO A 72 14.00 -19.92 34.40
C PRO A 72 13.83 -18.47 33.94
N VAL A 73 13.00 -18.29 32.92
CA VAL A 73 12.57 -16.97 32.43
C VAL A 73 11.12 -16.75 32.84
N LEU A 74 10.85 -15.69 33.61
CA LEU A 74 9.48 -15.31 33.98
C LEU A 74 8.60 -15.09 32.76
N PHE A 75 7.36 -15.55 32.81
CA PHE A 75 6.40 -15.39 31.71
C PHE A 75 6.19 -13.92 31.38
N SER A 76 6.14 -13.04 32.39
CA SER A 76 6.00 -11.59 32.19
C SER A 76 7.14 -10.98 31.36
N THR A 77 8.37 -11.45 31.57
CA THR A 77 9.54 -11.02 30.79
C THR A 77 9.43 -11.51 29.34
N TYR A 78 9.11 -12.78 29.14
CA TYR A 78 8.92 -13.36 27.81
C TYR A 78 7.80 -12.67 27.04
N ALA A 79 6.60 -12.59 27.63
CA ALA A 79 5.43 -11.93 27.04
C ALA A 79 5.71 -10.46 26.76
N GLY A 80 6.36 -9.75 27.69
CA GLY A 80 6.74 -8.35 27.50
C GLY A 80 7.65 -8.12 26.29
N MET A 81 8.61 -9.03 26.05
CA MET A 81 9.46 -8.98 24.86
C MET A 81 8.65 -9.20 23.57
N ARG A 82 7.72 -10.18 23.57
CA ARG A 82 6.83 -10.46 22.43
C ARG A 82 5.92 -9.29 22.11
N ILE A 83 5.28 -8.70 23.12
CA ILE A 83 4.43 -7.51 23.01
C ILE A 83 5.21 -6.34 22.42
N ARG A 84 6.38 -6.04 22.99
CA ARG A 84 7.24 -4.97 22.48
C ARG A 84 7.59 -5.17 21.01
N TYR A 85 8.00 -6.38 20.63
CA TYR A 85 8.41 -6.68 19.26
C TYR A 85 7.24 -6.50 18.28
N ARG A 86 6.05 -7.02 18.63
CA ARG A 86 4.85 -6.89 17.81
C ARG A 86 4.48 -5.42 17.59
N ILE A 87 4.38 -4.64 18.67
CA ILE A 87 4.03 -3.21 18.57
C ILE A 87 5.04 -2.45 17.71
N LEU A 88 6.34 -2.68 17.89
CA LEU A 88 7.36 -2.02 17.08
C LEU A 88 7.27 -2.40 15.61
N ASN A 89 6.99 -3.67 15.30
CA ASN A 89 6.80 -4.10 13.93
C ASN A 89 5.59 -3.44 13.29
N THR A 90 4.45 -3.39 13.98
CA THR A 90 3.24 -2.71 13.49
C THR A 90 3.51 -1.23 13.24
N LEU A 91 4.17 -0.54 14.17
CA LEU A 91 4.56 0.86 13.99
C LEU A 91 5.45 1.03 12.75
N ASN A 92 6.47 0.18 12.59
CA ASN A 92 7.38 0.26 11.46
C ASN A 92 6.72 -0.08 10.11
N SER A 93 5.69 -0.93 10.08
CA SER A 93 4.94 -1.23 8.87
C SER A 93 3.95 -0.12 8.51
N SER A 94 3.40 0.57 9.49
CA SER A 94 2.38 1.61 9.30
C SER A 94 2.95 3.01 9.07
N ILE A 95 4.20 3.27 9.45
CA ILE A 95 4.86 4.55 9.14
C ILE A 95 5.22 4.60 7.65
N CYS A 96 4.62 5.56 6.93
CA CYS A 96 4.99 5.86 5.55
C CYS A 96 6.50 6.12 5.44
N ARG A 97 7.18 5.32 4.60
CA ARG A 97 8.61 5.46 4.37
C ARG A 97 8.88 6.75 3.60
N LYS A 98 9.44 7.77 4.24
CA LYS A 98 9.99 8.94 3.53
C LYS A 98 11.15 8.49 2.64
N LYS A 99 11.29 9.07 1.45
CA LYS A 99 12.47 8.87 0.60
C LYS A 99 13.71 9.31 1.40
N LYS A 100 14.65 8.39 1.62
CA LYS A 100 15.86 8.59 2.44
C LYS A 100 16.75 9.77 1.99
N ARG A 101 16.55 10.29 0.78
CA ARG A 101 17.38 11.33 0.15
C ARG A 101 16.77 12.73 0.20
N ASP A 102 15.54 12.89 0.65
CA ASP A 102 14.85 14.17 0.57
C ASP A 102 14.09 14.45 1.88
N VAL A 103 14.68 15.28 2.73
CA VAL A 103 14.07 15.70 4.00
C VAL A 103 12.94 16.72 3.75
N THR A 104 12.91 17.31 2.55
CA THR A 104 11.92 18.31 2.11
C THR A 104 10.74 17.72 1.33
N SER A 105 10.76 16.44 0.97
CA SER A 105 9.63 15.83 0.27
C SER A 105 8.40 15.77 1.18
N GLU A 106 7.27 16.24 0.64
CA GLU A 106 5.94 16.10 1.23
C GLU A 106 5.65 14.64 1.60
N GLU A 107 4.77 14.43 2.58
CA GLU A 107 4.35 13.08 2.94
C GLU A 107 3.77 12.37 1.71
N ILE A 108 4.18 11.13 1.48
CA ILE A 108 3.62 10.34 0.39
C ILE A 108 2.16 10.11 0.73
N ASN A 109 1.27 10.83 0.04
CA ASN A 109 -0.16 10.63 0.15
C ASN A 109 -0.51 9.33 -0.59
N ILE A 110 -1.23 8.43 0.07
CA ILE A 110 -1.71 7.18 -0.50
C ILE A 110 -3.18 7.40 -0.85
N CYS A 111 -3.47 7.50 -2.14
CA CYS A 111 -4.83 7.71 -2.66
C CYS A 111 -5.29 6.46 -3.40
N SER A 112 -6.60 6.27 -3.54
CA SER A 112 -7.11 5.25 -4.48
C SER A 112 -6.88 5.74 -5.90
N ILE A 113 -6.52 4.83 -6.82
CA ILE A 113 -6.38 5.17 -8.24
C ILE A 113 -7.72 5.62 -8.86
N SER A 114 -8.82 5.13 -8.31
CA SER A 114 -10.20 5.46 -8.71
C SER A 114 -10.76 6.72 -8.04
N GLU A 115 -9.96 7.44 -7.25
CA GLU A 115 -10.40 8.65 -6.57
C GLU A 115 -10.46 9.83 -7.55
N VAL A 116 -11.44 10.73 -7.38
CA VAL A 116 -11.55 11.93 -8.22
C VAL A 116 -10.49 12.94 -7.77
N MET A 117 -9.72 13.46 -8.73
CA MET A 117 -8.70 14.45 -8.47
C MET A 117 -9.32 15.77 -8.00
N HIS A 118 -8.89 16.24 -6.83
CA HIS A 118 -9.37 17.51 -6.27
C HIS A 118 -9.17 18.69 -7.24
N GLY A 119 -10.25 19.40 -7.53
CA GLY A 119 -10.25 20.57 -8.41
C GLY A 119 -10.47 20.26 -9.89
N THR A 120 -10.79 19.01 -10.23
CA THR A 120 -11.20 18.61 -11.58
C THR A 120 -12.69 18.24 -11.59
N ASP A 121 -13.34 18.34 -12.76
CA ASP A 121 -14.80 18.23 -12.87
C ASP A 121 -15.33 16.78 -12.82
N ASP A 122 -14.48 15.77 -12.98
CA ASP A 122 -14.76 14.35 -12.65
C ASP A 122 -13.54 13.42 -12.91
N MET A 123 -12.34 13.98 -13.07
CA MET A 123 -11.20 13.20 -13.56
C MET A 123 -10.62 12.34 -12.43
N THR A 124 -10.52 11.04 -12.68
CA THR A 124 -9.93 10.10 -11.73
C THR A 124 -8.40 10.18 -11.74
N ILE A 125 -7.75 9.77 -10.66
CA ILE A 125 -6.28 9.71 -10.60
C ILE A 125 -5.72 8.78 -11.69
N GLU A 126 -6.43 7.70 -12.03
CA GLU A 126 -6.09 6.79 -13.12
C GLU A 126 -5.89 7.53 -14.45
N GLU A 127 -6.82 8.41 -14.81
CA GLU A 127 -6.83 9.16 -16.07
C GLU A 127 -5.69 10.18 -16.18
N THR A 128 -5.02 10.49 -15.07
CA THR A 128 -3.84 11.38 -15.07
C THR A 128 -2.53 10.67 -15.33
N LEU A 129 -2.53 9.33 -15.35
CA LEU A 129 -1.33 8.55 -15.59
C LEU A 129 -1.11 8.41 -17.11
N SER A 130 0.07 8.84 -17.57
CA SER A 130 0.49 8.61 -18.95
C SER A 130 0.67 7.12 -19.22
N ASP A 131 0.06 6.64 -20.31
CA ASP A 131 0.27 5.30 -20.85
C ASP A 131 0.92 5.42 -22.23
N GLU A 132 2.25 5.30 -22.26
CA GLU A 132 3.07 5.42 -23.48
C GLU A 132 2.58 4.47 -24.60
N GLN A 133 2.08 3.28 -24.27
CA GLN A 133 1.59 2.33 -25.28
C GLN A 133 0.25 2.79 -25.89
N SER A 134 -0.59 3.43 -25.08
CA SER A 134 -1.86 3.98 -25.56
C SER A 134 -1.62 5.21 -26.45
N GLU A 135 -0.69 6.10 -26.05
CA GLU A 135 -0.32 7.30 -26.82
C GLU A 135 0.23 6.96 -28.22
N GLU A 136 1.06 5.91 -28.35
CA GLU A 136 1.57 5.45 -29.65
C GLU A 136 0.45 5.08 -30.63
N VAL A 137 -0.60 4.40 -30.15
CA VAL A 137 -1.74 3.99 -31.00
C VAL A 137 -2.54 5.20 -31.48
N PHE A 138 -2.76 6.19 -30.62
CA PHE A 138 -3.44 7.43 -31.00
C PHE A 138 -2.64 8.23 -32.03
N MET A 139 -1.33 8.38 -31.83
CA MET A 139 -0.47 9.10 -32.79
C MET A 139 -0.47 8.44 -34.17
N MET A 140 -0.44 7.09 -34.24
CA MET A 140 -0.50 6.39 -35.53
C MET A 140 -1.81 6.66 -36.29
N VAL A 141 -2.93 6.76 -35.58
CA VAL A 141 -4.23 7.08 -36.19
C VAL A 141 -4.29 8.52 -36.67
N GLU A 142 -3.77 9.47 -35.88
CA GLU A 142 -3.67 10.88 -36.28
C GLU A 142 -2.80 11.05 -37.53
N ASP A 143 -1.61 10.43 -37.55
CA ASP A 143 -0.70 10.44 -38.70
C ASP A 143 -1.37 9.90 -39.98
N GLU A 144 -2.20 8.85 -39.86
CA GLU A 144 -2.94 8.30 -41.01
C GLU A 144 -3.99 9.28 -41.54
N ILE A 145 -4.70 9.97 -40.65
CA ILE A 145 -5.72 10.97 -41.00
C ILE A 145 -5.05 12.16 -41.69
N ASP A 146 -3.98 12.68 -41.11
CA ASP A 146 -3.23 13.82 -41.66
C ASP A 146 -2.66 13.50 -43.04
N ASN A 147 -2.12 12.29 -43.23
CA ASN A 147 -1.66 11.83 -44.54
C ASN A 147 -2.80 11.75 -45.57
N LYS A 148 -4.00 11.32 -45.17
CA LYS A 148 -5.16 11.28 -46.07
C LYS A 148 -5.58 12.67 -46.50
N ILE A 149 -5.60 13.64 -45.58
CA ILE A 149 -5.91 15.04 -45.87
C ILE A 149 -4.85 15.63 -46.81
N LEU A 150 -3.57 15.44 -46.50
CA LEU A 150 -2.46 15.91 -47.33
C LEU A 150 -2.52 15.36 -48.76
N ARG A 151 -2.85 14.06 -48.92
CA ARG A 151 -3.04 13.45 -50.23
C ARG A 151 -4.22 14.07 -50.98
N GLN A 152 -5.35 14.32 -50.32
CA GLN A 152 -6.50 14.99 -50.95
C GLN A 152 -6.16 16.40 -51.43
N ASP A 153 -5.49 17.19 -50.59
CA ASP A 153 -5.07 18.55 -50.92
C ASP A 153 -4.07 18.56 -52.08
N LEU A 154 -3.12 17.62 -52.10
CA LEU A 154 -2.17 17.47 -53.20
C LEU A 154 -2.89 17.15 -54.51
N PHE A 155 -3.86 16.23 -54.49
CA PHE A 155 -4.67 15.93 -55.67
C PHE A 155 -5.47 17.14 -56.15
N HIS A 156 -6.05 17.90 -55.21
CA HIS A 156 -6.79 19.12 -55.55
C HIS A 156 -5.89 20.15 -56.25
N VAL A 157 -4.68 20.40 -55.74
CA VAL A 157 -3.71 21.31 -56.36
C VAL A 157 -3.27 20.82 -57.74
N ILE A 158 -2.98 19.53 -57.88
CA ILE A 158 -2.59 18.92 -59.16
C ILE A 158 -3.69 19.09 -60.21
N GLU A 159 -4.95 18.80 -59.86
CA GLU A 159 -6.09 18.99 -60.75
C GLU A 159 -6.30 20.46 -61.14
N THR A 160 -6.04 21.38 -60.20
CA THR A 160 -6.19 22.83 -60.42
C THR A 160 -5.11 23.40 -61.35
N VAL A 161 -3.86 22.96 -61.20
CA VAL A 161 -2.71 23.50 -61.95
C VAL A 161 -2.55 22.84 -63.32
N LEU A 162 -2.77 21.52 -63.43
CA LEU A 162 -2.51 20.75 -64.66
C LEU A 162 -3.77 20.50 -65.51
N GLY A 163 -4.95 20.86 -65.00
CA GLY A 163 -6.23 20.65 -65.67
C GLY A 163 -6.68 19.18 -65.69
N LYS A 164 -7.98 18.95 -65.90
CA LYS A 164 -8.68 17.64 -65.79
C LYS A 164 -8.21 16.50 -66.72
N GLY A 165 -7.10 16.66 -67.43
CA GLY A 165 -6.66 15.80 -68.53
C GLY A 165 -5.64 14.72 -68.20
N VAL A 166 -5.07 14.64 -66.99
CA VAL A 166 -3.97 13.70 -66.70
C VAL A 166 -4.41 12.56 -65.78
N GLY A 167 -5.23 11.66 -66.32
CA GLY A 167 -5.61 10.39 -65.68
C GLY A 167 -4.46 9.42 -65.40
N LEU A 168 -3.22 9.76 -65.80
CA LEU A 168 -2.02 8.94 -65.62
C LEU A 168 -1.33 9.13 -64.26
N VAL A 169 -1.48 10.29 -63.59
CA VAL A 169 -0.81 10.51 -62.29
C VAL A 169 -1.55 9.82 -61.14
N ARG A 170 -2.86 9.59 -61.30
CA ARG A 170 -3.71 8.97 -60.28
C ARG A 170 -3.32 7.52 -59.97
N ASN A 171 -2.80 6.78 -60.95
CA ASN A 171 -2.45 5.36 -60.78
C ASN A 171 -1.04 5.14 -60.20
N VAL A 172 -0.14 6.13 -60.28
CA VAL A 172 1.25 5.99 -59.81
C VAL A 172 1.35 6.22 -58.29
N LEU A 173 0.45 7.01 -57.69
CA LEU A 173 0.50 7.35 -56.26
C LEU A 173 -0.34 6.43 -55.34
N ILE A 174 -1.14 5.52 -55.90
CA ILE A 174 -2.02 4.60 -55.15
C ILE A 174 -1.32 3.27 -54.82
N MET A 175 -0.18 2.95 -55.45
CA MET A 175 0.63 1.78 -55.09
C MET A 175 1.66 2.12 -54.00
N HIS A 176 1.18 2.41 -52.80
CA HIS A 176 1.82 2.17 -51.48
C HIS A 176 1.08 2.91 -50.37
#